data_AF-A0A5C7MB35-F1
#
_entry.id   AF-A0A5C7MB35-F1
#
_cell.length_a   1.000
_cell.length_b   1.000
_cell.length_c   1.000
_cell.angle_alpha   90.00
_cell.angle_beta   90.00
_cell.angle_gamma   90.00
#
_symmetry.space_group_name_H-M   'P 1'
#
loop_
_entity.id
_entity.type
_entity.pdbx_description
1 polymer ?
#
loop_
_entity_poly.entity_id
_entity_poly.type
_entity_poly.pdbx_seq_one_letter_code
_entity_poly.pdbx_strand_id
1 'polypeptide(L)'
;MLDLISRAVIAAPKRILLATVVLMSLFGVLSAPVADLLGAGGFTDPDAQSNRANKVLTEEFHRGFVNLNLLVQAKEPVTSAPVRAQVDRLVTELRGT
;
A
#
# COMPACT_ATOMS: atom_id res chain seq x y z
N MET A 1 -1.02 -33.50 -24.37
CA MET A 1 -1.67 -32.38 -23.63
C MET A 1 -1.54 -31.06 -24.37
N LEU A 2 -0.34 -30.66 -24.82
CA LEU A 2 -0.16 -29.42 -25.60
C LEU A 2 -0.89 -29.43 -26.96
N ASP A 3 -0.94 -30.57 -27.65
CA ASP A 3 -1.68 -30.69 -28.93
C ASP A 3 -3.18 -30.42 -28.81
N LEU A 4 -3.80 -30.76 -27.68
CA LEU A 4 -5.22 -30.47 -27.44
C LEU A 4 -5.46 -28.97 -27.27
N ILE A 5 -4.56 -28.29 -26.53
CA ILE A 5 -4.61 -26.84 -26.34
C ILE A 5 -4.38 -26.13 -27.67
N SER A 6 -3.35 -26.52 -28.43
CA SER A 6 -3.06 -25.94 -29.75
C SER A 6 -4.21 -26.12 -30.73
N ARG A 7 -4.85 -27.31 -30.76
CA ARG A 7 -6.03 -27.55 -31.60
C ARG A 7 -7.22 -26.68 -31.18
N ALA A 8 -7.47 -26.52 -29.89
CA ALA A 8 -8.52 -25.63 -29.40
C ALA A 8 -8.25 -24.16 -29.75
N VAL A 9 -6.99 -23.73 -29.66
CA VAL A 9 -6.54 -22.37 -30.02
C VAL A 9 -6.73 -22.07 -31.50
N ILE A 10 -6.34 -23.01 -32.36
CA ILE A 10 -6.43 -22.85 -33.82
C ILE A 10 -7.87 -23.02 -34.32
N ALA A 11 -8.69 -23.85 -33.68
CA ALA A 11 -10.06 -24.10 -34.11
C ALA A 11 -10.99 -22.89 -33.90
N ALA A 12 -10.71 -22.03 -32.91
CA ALA A 12 -11.56 -20.88 -32.60
C ALA A 12 -10.77 -19.65 -32.08
N PRO A 13 -9.84 -19.08 -32.85
CA PRO A 13 -8.92 -18.04 -32.39
C PRO A 13 -9.65 -16.77 -31.91
N LYS A 14 -10.69 -16.34 -32.63
CA LYS A 14 -11.48 -15.15 -32.26
C LYS A 14 -12.20 -15.31 -30.93
N ARG A 15 -12.70 -16.52 -30.61
CA ARG A 15 -13.41 -16.78 -29.34
C ARG A 15 -12.45 -16.74 -28.16
N ILE A 16 -11.22 -17.23 -28.36
CA ILE A 16 -10.19 -17.22 -27.34
C ILE A 16 -9.71 -15.80 -27.08
N LEU A 17 -9.48 -15.00 -28.13
CA LEU A 17 -9.17 -13.57 -27.96
C LEU A 17 -10.27 -12.84 -27.20
N LEU A 18 -11.55 -13.07 -27.54
CA LEU A 18 -12.68 -12.50 -26.81
C LEU A 18 -12.66 -12.91 -25.33
N ALA A 19 -12.51 -14.21 -25.05
CA ALA A 19 -12.46 -14.72 -23.69
C ALA A 19 -11.31 -14.11 -22.89
N THR A 20 -10.13 -13.98 -23.48
CA THR A 20 -8.96 -13.34 -22.86
C THR A 20 -9.26 -11.89 -22.50
N VAL A 21 -9.81 -11.11 -23.43
CA VAL A 21 -10.16 -9.71 -23.17
C VAL A 21 -11.19 -9.60 -22.04
N VAL A 22 -12.23 -10.44 -22.05
CA VAL A 22 -13.25 -10.47 -21.00
C VAL A 22 -12.63 -10.80 -19.63
N LEU A 23 -11.77 -11.81 -19.56
CA LEU A 23 -11.06 -12.20 -18.34
C LEU A 23 -10.14 -11.08 -17.84
N MET A 24 -9.37 -10.46 -18.73
CA MET A 24 -8.50 -9.33 -18.37
C MET A 24 -9.30 -8.15 -17.83
N SER A 25 -10.40 -7.78 -18.48
CA SER A 25 -11.28 -6.71 -17.99
C SER A 25 -11.88 -7.05 -16.63
N LEU A 26 -12.34 -8.29 -16.45
CA LEU A 26 -12.90 -8.75 -15.18
C LEU A 26 -11.86 -8.68 -14.05
N PHE A 27 -10.67 -9.25 -14.25
CA PHE A 27 -9.61 -9.20 -13.25
C PHE A 27 -9.09 -7.78 -13.00
N GLY A 28 -9.06 -6.94 -14.03
CA GLY A 28 -8.69 -5.53 -13.88
C GLY A 28 -9.64 -4.79 -12.93
N VAL A 29 -10.96 -4.98 -13.09
CA VAL A 29 -11.96 -4.39 -12.20
C VAL A 29 -11.87 -4.99 -10.80
N LEU A 30 -11.76 -6.32 -10.69
CA LEU A 30 -11.66 -7.00 -9.39
C LEU A 30 -10.39 -6.64 -8.61
N SER A 31 -9.33 -6.22 -9.31
CA SER A 31 -8.06 -5.80 -8.67
C SER A 31 -8.04 -4.34 -8.26
N ALA A 32 -9.05 -3.54 -8.59
CA ALA A 32 -9.11 -2.13 -8.20
C ALA A 32 -8.89 -1.87 -6.68
N PRO A 33 -9.49 -2.63 -5.75
CA PRO A 33 -9.29 -2.42 -4.31
C PRO A 33 -7.99 -3.02 -3.77
N VAL A 34 -7.14 -3.64 -4.61
CA VAL A 34 -5.93 -4.34 -4.12
C VAL A 34 -4.97 -3.38 -3.41
N ALA A 35 -4.93 -2.11 -3.84
CA ALA A 35 -4.11 -1.06 -3.24
C ALA A 35 -4.44 -0.84 -1.76
N ASP A 36 -5.71 -0.95 -1.37
CA ASP A 36 -6.17 -0.77 0.00
C ASP A 36 -5.93 -2.02 0.86
N LEU A 37 -5.73 -3.18 0.22
CA LEU A 37 -5.47 -4.46 0.86
C LEU A 37 -3.97 -4.73 1.06
N LEU A 38 -3.10 -3.90 0.47
CA LEU A 38 -1.66 -4.00 0.60
C LEU A 38 -1.23 -3.55 2.01
N GLY A 39 -0.82 -4.52 2.83
CA GLY A 39 -0.19 -4.24 4.12
C GLY A 39 1.21 -3.66 3.96
N ALA A 40 1.59 -2.70 4.79
CA ALA A 40 2.94 -2.13 4.85
C ALA A 40 3.99 -3.07 5.49
N GLY A 41 3.73 -4.39 5.56
CA GLY A 41 4.45 -5.34 6.41
C GLY A 41 4.59 -6.74 5.82
N GLY A 42 4.89 -7.72 6.67
CA GLY A 42 5.17 -9.12 6.28
C GLY A 42 6.63 -9.55 6.45
N PHE A 43 7.48 -8.67 6.98
CA PHE A 43 8.91 -8.93 7.20
C PHE A 43 9.22 -9.66 8.52
N THR A 44 8.22 -9.85 9.38
CA THR A 44 8.38 -10.42 10.72
C THR A 44 7.56 -11.69 10.88
N ASP A 45 8.09 -12.64 11.63
CA ASP A 45 7.39 -13.89 11.98
C ASP A 45 6.16 -13.57 12.87
N PRO A 46 4.93 -13.93 12.44
CA PRO A 46 3.72 -13.70 13.22
C PRO A 46 3.76 -14.29 14.63
N ASP A 47 4.48 -15.39 14.82
CA ASP A 47 4.55 -16.15 16.08
C ASP A 47 5.70 -15.73 16.99
N ALA A 48 6.57 -14.82 16.52
CA ALA A 48 7.69 -14.31 17.30
C ALA A 48 7.23 -13.58 18.57
N GLN A 49 7.96 -13.81 19.67
CA GLN A 49 7.71 -13.12 20.95
C GLN A 49 7.84 -11.60 20.84
N SER A 50 8.74 -11.09 19.99
CA SER A 50 8.90 -9.66 19.71
C SER A 50 7.64 -9.05 19.07
N ASN A 51 6.97 -9.78 18.17
CA ASN A 51 5.73 -9.33 17.57
C ASN A 51 4.58 -9.29 18.58
N ARG A 52 4.51 -10.24 19.53
CA ARG A 52 3.55 -10.17 20.65
C ARG A 52 3.80 -8.98 21.57
N ALA A 53 5.06 -8.72 21.94
CA ALA A 53 5.41 -7.56 22.76
C ALA A 53 5.05 -6.24 22.05
N ASN A 54 5.29 -6.15 20.74
CA ASN A 54 4.92 -4.98 19.95
C ASN A 54 3.40 -4.78 19.87
N LYS A 55 2.59 -5.84 19.75
CA LYS A 55 1.13 -5.73 19.79
C LYS A 55 0.64 -5.05 21.07
N VAL A 56 1.16 -5.47 22.22
CA VAL A 56 0.83 -4.85 23.52
C VAL A 56 1.24 -3.37 23.54
N LEU A 57 2.43 -3.04 23.01
CA LEU A 57 2.88 -1.65 22.92
C LEU A 57 1.97 -0.80 22.03
N THR A 58 1.49 -1.35 20.91
CA THR A 58 0.58 -0.66 20.00
C THR A 58 -0.83 -0.51 20.58
N GLU A 59 -1.36 -1.53 21.25
CA GLU A 59 -2.70 -1.52 21.84
C GLU A 59 -2.79 -0.57 23.04
N GLU A 60 -1.83 -0.63 23.96
CA GLU A 60 -1.86 0.17 25.19
C GLU A 60 -1.39 1.61 24.96
N PHE A 61 -0.28 1.78 24.24
CA PHE A 61 0.35 3.10 24.08
C PHE A 61 -0.02 3.78 22.77
N HIS A 62 -0.90 3.18 21.96
CA HIS A 62 -1.36 3.71 20.67
C HIS A 62 -0.19 4.07 19.72
N ARG A 63 0.95 3.38 19.89
CA ARG A 63 2.16 3.60 19.10
C ARG A 63 2.21 2.56 17.99
N GLY A 64 1.80 2.97 16.80
CA GLY A 64 1.86 2.15 15.59
C GLY A 64 3.29 1.74 15.23
N PHE A 65 3.41 0.63 14.52
CA PHE A 65 4.69 0.09 14.03
C PHE A 65 5.40 1.03 13.05
N VAL A 66 4.63 1.84 12.31
CA VAL A 66 5.14 2.77 11.29
C VAL A 66 4.91 4.20 11.77
N ASN A 67 6.00 4.94 11.98
CA ASN A 67 5.94 6.38 12.28
C ASN A 67 5.98 7.15 10.96
N LEU A 68 4.99 8.01 10.71
CA LEU A 68 5.05 8.98 9.62
C LEU A 68 6.07 10.06 10.00
N ASN A 69 7.18 10.12 9.28
CA ASN A 69 8.21 11.14 9.46
C ASN A 69 8.20 12.07 8.25
N LEU A 70 7.98 13.36 8.49
CA LEU A 70 7.98 14.38 7.43
C LEU A 70 9.28 15.19 7.52
N LEU A 71 10.07 15.15 6.45
CA LEU A 71 11.27 15.97 6.33
C LEU A 71 10.90 17.32 5.70
N VAL A 72 11.01 18.39 6.49
CA VAL A 72 10.82 19.76 6.02
C VAL A 72 12.18 20.37 5.71
N GLN A 73 12.35 20.87 4.48
CA GLN A 73 13.54 21.58 4.05
C GLN A 73 13.28 23.08 4.01
N ALA A 74 14.18 23.86 4.59
CA ALA A 74 14.13 25.32 4.58
C ALA A 74 15.50 25.90 4.22
N LYS A 75 15.51 27.08 3.59
CA LYS A 75 16.75 27.80 3.30
C LYS A 75 17.31 28.49 4.54
N GLU A 76 16.45 28.93 5.45
CA GLU A 76 16.84 29.48 6.74
C GLU A 76 16.98 28.38 7.82
N PRO A 77 17.68 28.66 8.93
CA PRO A 77 17.71 27.74 10.07
C PRO A 77 16.31 27.37 10.56
N VAL A 78 16.13 26.12 10.99
CA VAL A 78 14.85 25.62 11.56
C VAL A 78 14.40 26.39 12.80
N THR A 79 15.35 27.03 13.50
CA THR A 79 15.08 27.90 14.65
C THR A 79 14.63 29.31 14.26
N SER A 80 14.64 29.68 12.98
CA SER A 80 14.12 30.97 12.56
C SER A 80 12.61 31.05 12.81
N ALA A 81 12.15 32.23 13.24
CA ALA A 81 10.72 32.49 13.47
C ALA A 81 9.81 32.16 12.27
N PRO A 82 10.16 32.54 11.01
CA PRO A 82 9.31 32.22 9.86
C PRO A 82 9.19 30.71 9.59
N VAL A 83 10.30 29.96 9.72
CA VAL A 83 10.28 28.51 9.50
C VAL A 83 9.46 27.80 10.58
N ARG A 84 9.61 28.20 11.86
CA ARG A 84 8.77 27.65 12.94
C ARG A 84 7.29 27.88 12.72
N ALA A 85 6.90 29.11 12.38
CA ALA A 85 5.50 29.43 12.09
C ALA A 85 4.92 28.59 10.92
N GLN A 86 5.75 28.27 9.92
CA GLN A 86 5.36 27.40 8.82
C GLN A 86 5.14 25.95 9.29
N VAL A 87 6.07 25.41 10.09
CA VAL A 87 6.00 24.05 10.64
C VAL A 87 4.78 23.91 11.57
N ASP A 88 4.53 24.89 12.44
CA ASP A 88 3.39 24.88 13.36
C ASP A 88 2.04 24.88 12.60
N ARG A 89 1.96 25.62 11.49
CA ARG A 89 0.79 25.58 10.59
C ARG A 89 0.60 24.19 9.99
N LEU A 90 1.67 23.59 9.46
CA LEU A 90 1.66 22.23 8.91
C LEU A 90 1.20 21.19 9.94
N VAL A 91 1.71 21.27 11.17
CA VAL A 91 1.31 20.38 12.27
C VAL A 91 -0.17 20.58 12.63
N THR A 92 -0.65 21.82 12.61
CA THR A 92 -2.07 22.12 12.90
C THR A 92 -2.99 21.54 11.83
N GLU A 93 -2.63 21.68 10.56
CA GLU A 93 -3.39 21.13 9.43
C GLU A 93 -3.45 19.60 9.50
N LEU A 94 -2.32 18.94 9.77
CA LEU A 94 -2.24 17.47 9.90
C LEU A 94 -2.97 16.91 11.12
N ARG A 95 -3.20 17.71 12.16
CA ARG A 95 -4.00 17.31 13.34
C ARG A 95 -5.50 17.56 13.17
N GLY A 96 -5.88 18.42 12.22
CA GLY A 96 -7.26 18.78 11.94
C GLY A 96 -7.96 17.88 10.92
N THR A 97 -7.22 17.03 10.22
CA THR A 97 -7.70 15.96 9.34
C THR A 97 -7.88 14.65 10.12
#